data_AF-A0A813GI92-F1
#
_entry.id   AF-A0A813GI92-F1
#
_cell.length_a   1.000
_cell.length_b   1.000
_cell.length_c   1.000
_cell.angle_alpha   90.00
_cell.angle_beta   90.00
_cell.angle_gamma   90.00
#
_symmetry.space_group_name_H-M   'P 1'
#
loop_
_entity.id
_entity.type
_entity.pdbx_description
1 polymer ?
#
loop_
_entity_poly.entity_id
_entity_poly.type
_entity_poly.pdbx_seq_one_letter_code
_entity_poly.pdbx_strand_id
1 'polypeptide(L)'
;AGTFDFLYIPLDKGTMSNVGYAFVNFMHKESASKCMETFQNYRFRRHRKTSGKIAAISVAHIQGLDANLAHYENAAVNTAKLKQRRPVVMANILNGLSMMDLAGDD
;
A
#
# COMPACT_ATOMS: atom_id res chain seq x y z
N ALA A 1 -1.68 15.15 -1.55
CA ALA A 1 -2.47 13.98 -1.13
C ALA A 1 -3.15 13.41 -2.37
N GLY A 2 -3.41 12.09 -2.43
CA GLY A 2 -4.07 11.47 -3.59
C GLY A 2 -3.15 10.91 -4.69
N THR A 3 -1.92 10.50 -4.37
CA THR A 3 -1.01 9.88 -5.37
C THR A 3 -1.07 8.35 -5.39
N PHE A 4 -1.71 7.75 -4.38
CA PHE A 4 -1.88 6.31 -4.23
C PHE A 4 -3.31 6.00 -3.81
N ASP A 5 -3.79 4.84 -4.22
CA ASP A 5 -5.15 4.34 -4.01
C ASP A 5 -5.17 2.98 -3.32
N PHE A 6 -4.01 2.43 -2.93
CA PHE A 6 -3.89 1.23 -2.12
C PHE A 6 -2.61 1.27 -1.28
N LEU A 7 -2.71 0.88 -0.02
CA LEU A 7 -1.59 0.65 0.89
C LEU A 7 -1.88 -0.59 1.74
N TYR A 8 -0.97 -1.56 1.73
CA TYR A 8 -1.03 -2.74 2.58
C TYR A 8 0.28 -2.90 3.38
N ILE A 9 0.15 -2.97 4.71
CA ILE A 9 1.26 -3.17 5.65
C ILE A 9 0.94 -4.35 6.56
N PRO A 10 1.54 -5.54 6.32
CA PRO A 10 1.34 -6.66 7.21
C PRO A 10 1.99 -6.44 8.57
N LEU A 11 1.26 -6.86 9.60
CA LEU A 11 1.65 -6.77 11.00
C LEU A 11 1.91 -8.17 11.55
N ASP A 12 2.95 -8.27 12.38
CA ASP A 12 3.19 -9.43 13.20
C ASP A 12 2.10 -9.54 14.28
N LYS A 13 1.49 -10.72 14.40
CA LYS A 13 0.30 -10.94 15.25
C LYS A 13 0.61 -10.91 16.75
N GLY A 14 1.88 -11.08 17.14
CA GLY A 14 2.31 -11.05 18.54
C GLY A 14 2.74 -9.66 19.00
N THR A 15 3.61 -9.01 18.22
CA THR A 15 4.24 -7.73 18.56
C THR A 15 3.51 -6.51 18.04
N MET A 16 2.52 -6.69 17.14
CA MET A 16 1.82 -5.61 16.42
C MET A 16 2.77 -4.69 15.63
N SER A 17 4.00 -5.12 15.39
CA SER A 17 4.99 -4.42 14.57
C SER A 17 4.85 -4.83 13.10
N ASN A 18 5.26 -3.97 12.16
CA ASN A 18 5.30 -4.38 10.76
C ASN A 18 6.33 -5.50 10.56
N VAL A 19 6.02 -6.43 9.66
CA VAL A 19 6.90 -7.57 9.34
C VAL A 19 8.07 -7.21 8.41
N GLY A 20 8.23 -5.92 8.08
CA GLY A 20 9.39 -5.41 7.34
C GLY A 20 9.17 -5.13 5.86
N TYR A 21 7.95 -5.21 5.35
CA TYR A 21 7.60 -4.80 3.99
C TYR A 21 6.23 -4.14 3.93
N ALA A 22 5.94 -3.48 2.82
CA ALA A 22 4.65 -2.87 2.50
C ALA A 22 4.41 -2.88 0.99
N PHE A 23 3.15 -2.85 0.58
CA PHE A 23 2.73 -2.72 -0.81
C PHE A 23 1.96 -1.40 -0.99
N VAL A 24 2.29 -0.65 -2.04
CA VAL A 24 1.63 0.62 -2.36
C VAL A 24 1.27 0.62 -3.84
N ASN A 25 0.01 0.88 -4.16
CA ASN A 25 -0.41 1.11 -5.55
C ASN A 25 -0.52 2.62 -5.77
N PHE A 26 0.33 3.16 -6.64
CA PHE A 26 0.27 4.56 -7.05
C PHE A 26 -0.67 4.70 -8.25
N MET A 27 -1.47 5.77 -8.27
CA MET A 27 -2.40 6.04 -9.39
C MET A 27 -1.66 6.44 -10.67
N HIS A 28 -0.44 6.99 -10.53
CA HIS A 28 0.37 7.50 -11.63
C HIS A 28 1.77 6.92 -11.58
N LYS A 29 2.30 6.54 -12.75
CA LYS A 29 3.64 5.96 -12.91
C LYS A 29 4.72 6.90 -12.38
N GLU A 30 4.57 8.20 -12.61
CA GLU A 30 5.49 9.25 -12.17
C GLU A 30 5.62 9.27 -10.65
N SER A 31 4.51 9.04 -9.94
CA SER A 31 4.50 8.96 -8.47
C SER A 31 5.23 7.71 -7.98
N ALA A 32 5.05 6.57 -8.66
CA ALA A 32 5.78 5.34 -8.36
C ALA A 32 7.29 5.49 -8.62
N SER A 33 7.68 6.07 -9.75
CA SER A 33 9.07 6.37 -10.09
C SER A 33 9.73 7.28 -9.07
N LYS A 34 9.07 8.39 -8.70
CA LYS A 34 9.56 9.30 -7.66
C LYS A 34 9.71 8.62 -6.31
N CYS A 35 8.78 7.74 -5.96
CA CYS A 35 8.87 6.93 -4.74
C CYS A 35 10.11 6.04 -4.78
N MET A 36 10.34 5.32 -5.88
CA MET A 36 11.50 4.45 -6.05
C MET A 36 12.80 5.22 -5.92
N GLU A 37 12.94 6.36 -6.61
CA GLU A 37 14.14 7.20 -6.52
C GLU A 37 14.38 7.75 -5.11
N THR A 38 13.31 8.17 -4.42
CA THR A 38 13.41 8.79 -3.10
C THR A 38 13.69 7.77 -1.99
N PHE A 39 13.06 6.59 -2.08
CA PHE A 39 13.07 5.60 -1.01
C PHE A 39 14.07 4.47 -1.24
N GLN A 40 14.62 4.31 -2.45
CA GLN A 40 15.69 3.35 -2.66
C GLN A 40 16.89 3.70 -1.78
N ASN A 41 17.39 2.72 -1.03
CA ASN A 41 18.47 2.88 -0.05
C ASN A 41 18.16 3.89 1.08
N TYR A 42 16.89 4.24 1.28
CA TYR A 42 16.52 5.20 2.31
C TYR A 42 16.66 4.60 3.70
N ARG A 43 17.25 5.38 4.62
CA ARG A 43 17.44 4.99 6.02
C ARG A 43 16.42 5.66 6.92
N PHE A 44 15.49 4.87 7.46
CA PHE A 44 14.45 5.39 8.35
C PHE A 44 15.04 5.97 9.65
N ARG A 45 14.74 7.24 9.92
CA ARG A 45 15.33 7.99 11.06
C ARG A 45 14.74 7.58 12.41
N ARG A 46 13.41 7.35 12.47
CA ARG A 46 12.66 7.16 13.72
C ARG A 46 13.13 5.97 14.56
N HIS A 47 13.54 4.86 13.92
CA HIS A 47 14.06 3.67 14.58
C HIS A 47 15.50 3.36 14.19
N ARG A 48 16.28 4.38 13.80
CA ARG A 48 17.63 4.18 13.26
C ARG A 48 18.56 3.46 14.24
N LYS A 49 18.45 3.75 15.55
CA LYS A 49 19.29 3.17 16.61
C LYS A 49 18.99 1.69 16.88
N THR A 50 17.75 1.25 16.62
CA THR A 50 17.26 -0.09 16.97
C THR A 50 17.11 -1.00 15.76
N SER A 51 16.70 -0.47 14.62
CA SER A 51 16.35 -1.28 13.46
C SER A 51 17.48 -1.35 12.43
N GLY A 52 18.27 -0.29 12.25
CA GLY A 52 19.32 -0.22 11.22
C GLY A 52 18.86 -0.35 9.75
N LYS A 53 17.58 -0.69 9.52
CA LYS A 53 17.02 -1.08 8.22
C LYS A 53 17.16 0.01 7.16
N ILE A 54 17.52 -0.46 5.97
CA ILE A 54 17.62 0.32 4.74
C ILE A 54 16.49 -0.16 3.84
N ALA A 55 15.73 0.77 3.27
CA ALA A 55 14.65 0.45 2.36
C ALA A 55 15.21 -0.05 1.02
N ALA A 56 14.59 -1.10 0.50
CA ALA A 56 14.74 -1.54 -0.88
C ALA A 56 13.36 -1.50 -1.51
N ILE A 57 13.26 -0.87 -2.69
CA ILE A 57 12.01 -0.71 -3.42
C ILE A 57 12.11 -1.51 -4.70
N SER A 58 11.04 -2.24 -5.03
CA SER A 58 10.91 -2.97 -6.29
C SER A 58 9.47 -2.87 -6.79
N VAL A 59 9.30 -3.10 -8.09
CA VAL A 59 7.97 -3.25 -8.68
C VAL A 59 7.34 -4.54 -8.14
N ALA A 60 6.14 -4.44 -7.60
CA ALA A 60 5.40 -5.60 -7.09
C ALA A 60 4.96 -6.53 -8.23
N HIS A 61 4.85 -7.83 -7.96
CA HIS A 61 4.33 -8.78 -8.96
C HIS A 61 2.84 -8.54 -9.27
N ILE A 62 2.07 -8.05 -8.31
CA ILE A 62 0.65 -7.70 -8.45
C ILE A 62 0.56 -6.21 -8.72
N GLN A 63 -0.15 -5.83 -9.79
CA GLN A 63 -0.24 -4.45 -10.27
C GLN A 63 -1.70 -4.02 -10.39
N GLY A 64 -2.00 -2.79 -10.00
CA GLY A 64 -3.34 -2.20 -10.08
C GLY A 64 -4.20 -2.45 -8.85
N LEU A 65 -5.18 -1.57 -8.62
CA LEU A 65 -6.04 -1.59 -7.43
C LEU A 65 -6.87 -2.88 -7.35
N ASP A 66 -7.58 -3.24 -8.43
CA ASP A 66 -8.49 -4.40 -8.43
C ASP A 66 -7.77 -5.71 -8.16
N ALA A 67 -6.61 -5.93 -8.80
CA ALA A 67 -5.81 -7.13 -8.58
C ALA A 67 -5.27 -7.20 -7.15
N ASN A 68 -4.87 -6.06 -6.57
CA ASN A 68 -4.48 -5.98 -5.17
C ASN A 68 -5.65 -6.30 -4.24
N LEU A 69 -6.83 -5.71 -4.47
CA LEU A 69 -8.02 -5.98 -3.67
C LEU A 69 -8.41 -7.45 -3.73
N ALA A 70 -8.50 -8.05 -4.92
CA ALA A 70 -8.82 -9.46 -5.09
C ALA A 70 -7.81 -10.40 -4.43
N HIS A 71 -6.51 -10.07 -4.52
CA HIS A 71 -5.46 -10.86 -3.88
C HIS A 71 -5.56 -10.83 -2.35
N TYR A 72 -5.80 -9.64 -1.77
CA TYR A 72 -5.84 -9.48 -0.32
C TYR A 72 -7.21 -9.73 0.31
N GLU A 73 -8.29 -9.81 -0.49
CA GLU A 73 -9.62 -10.21 -0.05
C GLU A 73 -9.59 -11.62 0.57
N ASN A 74 -8.90 -12.55 -0.08
CA ASN A 74 -8.79 -13.96 0.33
C ASN A 74 -7.51 -14.32 1.10
N ALA A 75 -6.53 -13.42 1.15
CA ALA A 75 -5.31 -13.67 1.91
C ALA A 75 -5.63 -13.82 3.41
N ALA A 76 -4.87 -14.68 4.12
CA ALA A 76 -5.03 -15.07 5.55
C ALA A 76 -5.07 -13.90 6.57
N VAL A 77 -4.92 -12.69 6.06
CA VAL A 77 -4.99 -11.40 6.72
C VAL A 77 -6.42 -10.93 7.02
N ASN A 78 -7.42 -11.30 6.20
CA ASN A 78 -8.83 -11.00 6.51
C ASN A 78 -9.47 -12.03 7.47
N THR A 79 -8.87 -13.22 7.56
CA THR A 79 -9.36 -14.34 8.39
C THR A 79 -9.05 -14.17 9.89
N ALA A 80 -8.36 -13.10 10.28
CA ALA A 80 -8.10 -12.80 11.69
C ALA A 80 -9.43 -12.46 12.41
N LYS A 81 -9.80 -13.29 13.40
CA LYS A 81 -11.02 -13.14 14.22
C LYS A 81 -11.12 -11.78 14.96
N LEU A 82 -9.99 -11.07 15.15
CA LEU A 82 -9.93 -9.78 15.81
C LEU A 82 -9.69 -8.67 14.78
N LYS A 83 -10.62 -7.71 14.66
CA LYS A 83 -10.52 -6.56 13.73
C LYS A 83 -9.21 -5.76 13.90
N GLN A 84 -8.70 -5.66 15.13
CA GLN A 84 -7.44 -4.99 15.47
C GLN A 84 -6.19 -5.68 14.88
N ARG A 85 -6.31 -6.93 14.42
CA ARG A 85 -5.22 -7.72 13.83
C ARG A 85 -5.33 -7.86 12.31
N ARG A 86 -6.31 -7.18 11.71
CA ARG A 86 -6.43 -7.11 10.25
C ARG A 86 -5.37 -6.12 9.73
N PRO A 87 -4.82 -6.36 8.54
CA PRO A 87 -3.93 -5.38 7.93
C PRO A 87 -4.68 -4.09 7.69
N VAL A 88 -3.91 -3.02 7.70
CA VAL A 88 -4.36 -1.75 7.19
C VAL A 88 -4.34 -1.85 5.67
N VAL A 89 -5.54 -1.87 5.08
CA VAL A 89 -5.77 -1.61 3.65
C VAL A 89 -6.40 -0.23 3.58
N MET A 90 -5.69 0.77 3.07
CA MET A 90 -6.25 2.09 2.79
C MET A 90 -6.39 2.25 1.29
N ALA A 91 -7.61 2.02 0.79
CA ALA A 91 -7.95 2.33 -0.59
C ALA A 91 -8.56 3.73 -0.69
N ASN A 92 -7.99 4.61 -1.51
CA ASN A 92 -8.52 5.96 -1.72
C ASN A 92 -9.30 6.00 -3.04
N ILE A 93 -10.63 5.91 -2.96
CA ILE A 93 -11.54 5.79 -4.13
C ILE A 93 -11.81 7.15 -4.80
N LEU A 94 -11.13 8.23 -4.38
CA LEU A 94 -11.50 9.61 -4.73
C LEU A 94 -11.41 9.99 -6.22
N ASN A 95 -10.90 9.13 -7.11
CA ASN A 95 -10.83 9.41 -8.56
C ASN A 95 -11.80 8.58 -9.42
N GLY A 96 -12.47 7.56 -8.87
CA GLY A 96 -13.44 6.75 -9.62
C GLY A 96 -14.77 7.46 -9.86
N LEU A 97 -15.12 8.44 -9.02
CA LEU A 97 -16.37 9.18 -9.15
C LEU A 97 -16.31 10.37 -10.14
N SER A 98 -15.14 10.88 -10.52
CA SER A 98 -15.07 12.04 -11.43
C SER A 98 -15.16 11.70 -12.91
N MET A 99 -15.15 10.41 -13.29
CA MET A 99 -15.38 9.98 -14.69
C MET A 99 -16.82 9.55 -14.98
N MET A 100 -17.69 9.41 -13.97
CA MET A 100 -19.10 9.05 -14.18
C MET A 100 -20.03 10.25 -14.34
N ASP A 101 -19.56 11.49 -14.08
CA ASP A 101 -20.33 12.74 -14.26
C ASP A 101 -20.15 13.42 -15.63
N LEU A 102 -19.49 12.77 -16.59
CA LEU A 102 -19.30 13.28 -17.96
C LEU A 102 -19.85 12.36 -19.06
N ALA A 103 -20.58 11.30 -18.70
CA ALA A 103 -21.20 10.37 -19.65
C ALA A 103 -22.74 10.49 -19.67
N GLY A 104 -23.25 11.71 -19.51
CA GLY A 104 -24.67 12.01 -19.61
C GLY A 104 -24.90 13.32 -20.35
N ASP A 105 -24.83 13.27 -21.68
CA ASP A 105 -25.72 13.97 -22.62
C ASP A 105 -25.33 13.54 -24.05
N ASP A 106 -26.05 12.53 -24.57
CA ASP A 106 -26.50 12.38 -25.97
C ASP A 106 -27.36 11.11 -26.09
#